data_AF-A0A6B3I1E7-F1
#
_entry.id   AF-A0A6B3I1E7-F1
#
_cell.length_a   1.000
_cell.length_b   1.000
_cell.length_c   1.000
_cell.angle_alpha   90.00
_cell.angle_beta   90.00
_cell.angle_gamma   90.00
#
_symmetry.space_group_name_H-M   'P 1'
#
loop_
_entity.id
_entity.type
_entity.pdbx_description
1 polymer ?
#
loop_
_entity_poly.entity_id
_entity_poly.type
_entity_poly.pdbx_seq_one_letter_code
_entity_poly.pdbx_strand_id
1 'polypeptide(L)' 'DATVATTTVGEAPELLADLVRNATSYGDGGVRAPALRLLLGTRIADLSGVLEAGPLLALARSELRSRAADEP' A
#
# COMPACT_ATOMS: atom_id res chain seq x y z
N ASP A 1 -6.11 14.96 0.49
CA ASP A 1 -7.18 13.94 0.49
C ASP A 1 -6.63 12.57 0.82
N ALA A 2 -7.48 11.67 1.30
CA ALA A 2 -7.12 10.29 1.62
C ALA A 2 -8.13 9.34 0.96
N THR A 3 -7.62 8.28 0.35
CA THR A 3 -8.43 7.23 -0.27
C THR A 3 -8.39 5.99 0.62
N VAL A 4 -9.55 5.43 0.92
CA VAL A 4 -9.70 4.18 1.67
C VAL A 4 -10.34 3.16 0.75
N ALA A 5 -9.77 1.95 0.71
CA ALA A 5 -10.32 0.83 -0.02
C ALA A 5 -10.30 -0.42 0.88
N THR A 6 -11.33 -1.26 0.74
CA THR A 6 -11.37 -2.59 1.35
C THR A 6 -11.13 -3.62 0.25
N THR A 7 -10.38 -4.67 0.55
CA THR A 7 -10.01 -5.71 -0.40
C THR A 7 -9.74 -7.00 0.36
N THR A 8 -9.40 -8.06 -0.35
CA THR A 8 -8.85 -9.28 0.24
C THR A 8 -7.34 -9.29 0.07
N VAL A 9 -6.62 -10.07 0.87
CA VAL A 9 -5.17 -10.27 0.73
C VAL A 9 -4.79 -10.71 -0.69
N GLY A 10 -5.62 -11.52 -1.34
CA GLY A 10 -5.40 -12.02 -2.70
C GLY A 10 -5.49 -10.93 -3.78
N GLU A 11 -6.40 -9.97 -3.62
CA GLU A 11 -6.63 -8.87 -4.57
C GLU A 11 -5.78 -7.62 -4.25
N ALA A 12 -5.31 -7.51 -3.01
CA ALA A 12 -4.55 -6.37 -2.52
C ALA A 12 -3.33 -5.99 -3.38
N PRO A 13 -2.50 -6.91 -3.93
CA PRO A 13 -1.33 -6.52 -4.71
C PRO A 13 -1.66 -5.68 -5.94
N GLU A 14 -2.74 -6.01 -6.65
CA GLU A 14 -3.18 -5.29 -7.85
C GLU A 14 -3.78 -3.93 -7.46
N LEU A 15 -4.71 -3.93 -6.49
CA LEU A 15 -5.33 -2.72 -5.99
C LEU A 15 -4.30 -1.73 -5.41
N LEU A 16 -3.31 -2.21 -4.66
CA LEU A 16 -2.25 -1.36 -4.10
C LEU A 16 -1.37 -0.79 -5.21
N ALA A 17 -1.07 -1.56 -6.25
CA ALA A 17 -0.32 -1.04 -7.38
C ALA A 17 -1.08 0.09 -8.08
N ASP A 18 -2.38 -0.05 -8.27
CA ASP A 18 -3.24 1.01 -8.82
C ASP A 18 -3.29 2.25 -7.94
N LEU A 19 -3.58 2.08 -6.65
CA LEU A 19 -3.67 3.20 -5.70
C LEU A 19 -2.34 3.94 -5.57
N VAL A 20 -1.23 3.21 -5.47
CA VAL A 20 0.11 3.82 -5.39
C VAL A 20 0.43 4.58 -6.67
N ARG A 21 0.19 4.01 -7.85
CA ARG A 21 0.41 4.72 -9.12
C ARG A 21 -0.41 6.01 -9.19
N ASN A 22 -1.70 5.93 -8.87
CA ASN A 22 -2.63 7.05 -9.02
C ASN A 22 -2.41 8.16 -7.97
N ALA A 23 -1.88 7.80 -6.80
CA ALA A 23 -1.61 8.75 -5.72
C ALA A 23 -0.12 9.15 -5.61
N THR A 24 0.74 8.67 -6.51
CA THR A 24 2.13 9.12 -6.59
C THR A 24 2.18 10.56 -7.08
N SER A 25 2.81 11.43 -6.30
CA SER A 25 2.96 12.85 -6.64
C SER A 25 4.29 13.12 -7.33
N TYR A 26 4.27 14.02 -8.31
CA TYR A 26 5.43 14.50 -9.05
C TYR A 26 5.55 16.00 -8.81
N GLY A 27 6.69 16.44 -8.28
CA GLY A 27 6.95 17.86 -8.05
C GLY A 27 8.45 18.17 -8.06
N ASP A 28 8.81 19.37 -7.62
CA ASP A 28 10.19 19.85 -7.66
C ASP A 28 11.14 19.08 -6.72
N GLY A 29 10.58 18.36 -5.75
CA GLY A 29 11.29 17.43 -4.87
C GLY A 29 11.44 16.01 -5.44
N GLY A 30 11.04 15.78 -6.70
CA GLY A 30 11.05 14.48 -7.34
C GLY A 30 9.72 13.72 -7.23
N VAL A 31 9.80 12.41 -7.44
CA VAL A 31 8.67 11.48 -7.35
C VAL A 31 8.49 11.07 -5.89
N ARG A 32 7.25 11.05 -5.42
CA ARG A 32 6.93 10.65 -4.04
C ARG A 32 5.71 9.74 -4.02
N ALA A 33 5.90 8.52 -3.51
CA ALA A 33 4.83 7.57 -3.22
C ALA A 33 3.89 8.12 -2.12
N PRO A 34 2.61 7.68 -2.11
CA PRO A 34 1.66 8.10 -1.09
C PRO A 34 2.01 7.53 0.29
N ALA A 35 1.57 8.22 1.34
CA ALA A 35 1.58 7.66 2.68
C ALA A 35 0.57 6.50 2.77
N LEU A 36 1.06 5.27 2.84
CA LEU A 36 0.23 4.06 2.90
C LEU A 36 0.13 3.53 4.34
N ARG A 37 -1.07 3.12 4.73
CA ARG A 37 -1.33 2.33 5.93
C ARG A 37 -2.22 1.15 5.56
N LEU A 38 -1.92 -0.01 6.12
CA LEU A 38 -2.73 -1.22 5.94
C LEU A 38 -3.36 -1.57 7.29
N LEU A 39 -4.68 -1.77 7.30
CA LEU A 39 -5.39 -2.34 8.43
C LEU A 39 -5.59 -3.83 8.16
N LEU A 40 -4.99 -4.68 8.98
CA LEU A 40 -4.98 -6.13 8.80
C LEU A 40 -5.47 -6.80 10.09
N GLY A 41 -6.74 -7.18 10.12
CA GLY A 41 -7.42 -7.56 11.36
C GLY A 41 -7.38 -6.42 12.39
N THR A 42 -6.71 -6.63 13.52
CA THR A 42 -6.56 -5.63 14.60
C THR A 42 -5.26 -4.83 14.54
N ARG A 43 -4.38 -5.10 13.56
CA ARG A 43 -3.07 -4.44 13.42
C ARG A 43 -3.12 -3.38 12.31
N ILE A 44 -2.50 -2.23 12.57
CA ILE A 44 -2.16 -1.26 11.52
C ILE A 44 -0.67 -1.39 11.20
N ALA A 45 -0.33 -1.66 9.95
CA ALA A 45 1.02 -1.47 9.42
C ALA A 45 1.10 -0.06 8.84
N ASP A 46 2.02 0.77 9.34
CA ASP A 46 2.30 2.10 8.79
C ASP A 46 3.53 2.04 7.87
N LEU A 47 3.32 2.30 6.59
CA LEU A 47 4.34 2.27 5.54
C LEU A 47 4.65 3.68 5.01
N SER A 48 4.16 4.73 5.69
CA SER A 48 4.27 6.12 5.22
C SER A 48 5.70 6.67 5.16
N GLY A 49 6.66 5.96 5.77
CA GLY A 49 8.09 6.27 5.69
C GLY A 49 8.75 5.84 4.37
N VAL A 50 8.09 5.05 3.52
CA VAL A 50 8.66 4.59 2.26
C VAL A 50 8.24 5.52 1.12
N LEU A 51 9.21 6.25 0.57
CA LEU A 51 8.95 7.32 -0.40
C LEU A 51 8.94 6.84 -1.86
N GLU A 52 9.45 5.64 -2.12
CA GLU A 52 9.58 5.07 -3.46
C GLU A 52 8.53 3.98 -3.68
N ALA A 53 7.83 4.03 -4.82
CA ALA A 53 6.69 3.14 -5.10
C ALA A 53 7.08 1.64 -5.12
N GLY A 54 8.24 1.30 -5.72
CA GLY A 54 8.72 -0.08 -5.78
C GLY A 54 8.96 -0.69 -4.39
N PRO A 55 9.85 -0.07 -3.57
CA PRO A 55 10.06 -0.47 -2.18
C PRO A 55 8.78 -0.48 -1.34
N LEU A 56 7.85 0.46 -1.56
CA LEU A 56 6.58 0.52 -0.85
C LEU A 56 5.71 -0.71 -1.13
N LEU A 57 5.54 -1.05 -2.42
CA LEU A 57 4.77 -2.23 -2.84
C LEU A 57 5.43 -3.53 -2.39
N ALA A 58 6.76 -3.60 -2.38
CA ALA A 58 7.50 -4.75 -1.87
C ALA A 58 7.26 -4.97 -0.37
N LEU A 59 7.28 -3.89 0.44
CA LEU A 59 7.01 -3.95 1.87
C LEU A 59 5.56 -4.31 2.16
N ALA A 60 4.60 -3.71 1.43
CA ALA A 60 3.19 -4.08 1.55
C ALA A 60 2.97 -5.58 1.27
N ARG A 61 3.60 -6.11 0.21
CA ARG A 61 3.55 -7.54 -0.10
C ARG A 61 4.17 -8.41 0.99
N SER A 62 5.21 -7.95 1.69
CA SER A 62 5.74 -8.72 2.83
C SER A 62 4.80 -8.76 4.02
N GLU A 63 4.07 -7.68 4.32
CA GLU A 63 3.08 -7.66 5.41
C GLU A 63 1.89 -8.60 5.15
N LEU A 64 1.55 -8.82 3.88
CA LEU A 64 0.45 -9.69 3.45
C LEU A 64 0.84 -11.18 3.33
N ARG A 65 2.14 -11.50 3.27
CA ARG A 65 2.64 -12.82 2.85
C ARG A 65 2.17 -13.99 3.71
N SER A 66 1.97 -13.77 5.01
CA SER A 66 1.59 -14.84 5.94
C SER A 66 0.08 -14.99 6.13
N ARG A 67 -0.73 -14.25 5.36
CA ARG A 67 -2.20 -14.20 5.52
C ARG A 67 -2.91 -15.04 4.47
N ALA A 68 -4.12 -15.47 4.81
CA ALA A 68 -4.96 -16.23 3.87
C ALA A 68 -5.48 -15.30 2.77
N ALA A 69 -5.59 -15.79 1.54
CA ALA A 69 -5.92 -14.94 0.39
C ALA A 69 -7.32 -14.32 0.47
N ASP A 70 -8.25 -14.97 1.15
CA ASP A 70 -9.63 -14.55 1.40
C ASP A 70 -9.78 -13.67 2.65
N GLU A 71 -8.71 -13.49 3.43
CA GLU A 71 -8.71 -12.61 4.59
C GLU A 71 -8.86 -11.14 4.13
N PRO A 72 -9.73 -10.35 4.80
CA PRO A 72 -9.89 -8.92 4.52
C PRO A 72 -8.74 -8.05 5.05
#